data_AF-A0A3B9SH19-F1
#
_entry.id   AF-A0A3B9SH19-F1
#
_cell.length_a   1.000
_cell.length_b   1.000
_cell.length_c   1.000
_cell.angle_alpha   90.00
_cell.angle_beta   90.00
_cell.angle_gamma   90.00
#
_symmetry.space_group_name_H-M   'P 1'
#
loop_
_entity.id
_entity.type
_entity.pdbx_description
1 polymer ?
#
loop_
_entity_poly.entity_id
_entity_poly.type
_entity_poly.pdbx_seq_one_letter_code
_entity_poly.pdbx_strand_id
1 'polypeptide(L)'
;MNNKKAVACTLIAVMTASACSKPTTVEPDKPITDLTTQQESASENTTSSVKEYSVGLSDIELTDELKANIDIVNKDLFAYYQKNKESDGILTEYGAMIKGSKDEEVYVNNIGSDVGNSFDTKTADNTEVLLIRPSDFGAVNKIKTLEGKTALAPFTAVNTKEGYYVSSDGIEGIVMDTESYRTLRFLYMFDHGTPATPEKGDGNYEKLMNAIGMHSPYDVKHMVMDNKYALVIVGSLTEVTNIGEYLLVCDEKGSWSVGMDKLETITNVKQAVNEKYPDFQLSFLPKYVIADYGKIYAESDMQENINTLLENDKITEEERRGDRYVCGVGDFVVVHFFASDRTMVGHMAQELSFNTCKDINAQVGTMLQYDKQPPAFICYFNE
;
A
#
# COMPACT_ATOMS: atom_id res chain seq x y z
N MET A 1 29.56 -0.66 -52.60
CA MET A 1 28.59 0.34 -53.09
C MET A 1 27.31 0.11 -52.29
N ASN A 2 27.08 0.91 -51.24
CA ASN A 2 26.20 2.10 -51.27
C ASN A 2 24.72 1.70 -51.29
N ASN A 3 23.79 2.25 -50.51
CA ASN A 3 23.77 3.21 -49.42
C ASN A 3 22.29 3.28 -48.96
N LYS A 4 22.06 3.52 -47.65
CA LYS A 4 21.06 4.44 -47.06
C LYS A 4 19.53 4.37 -47.35
N LYS A 5 18.79 4.25 -46.23
CA LYS A 5 17.76 5.16 -45.62
C LYS A 5 16.63 5.80 -46.47
N ALA A 6 15.38 5.68 -45.96
CA ALA A 6 14.42 6.75 -45.57
C ALA A 6 13.10 6.06 -45.11
N VAL A 7 12.56 6.23 -43.87
CA VAL A 7 11.78 7.33 -43.25
C VAL A 7 10.45 7.68 -43.95
N ALA A 8 9.33 7.39 -43.28
CA ALA A 8 8.03 8.11 -43.28
C ALA A 8 7.18 7.52 -42.12
N CYS A 9 6.93 8.20 -40.98
CA CYS A 9 5.90 9.22 -40.72
C CYS A 9 4.52 8.91 -41.32
N THR A 10 3.55 8.48 -40.51
CA THR A 10 2.12 8.82 -40.69
C THR A 10 1.39 8.82 -39.35
N LEU A 11 0.93 10.02 -39.01
CA LEU A 11 -0.06 10.38 -38.00
C LEU A 11 -1.44 9.86 -38.43
N ILE A 12 -2.20 9.17 -37.58
CA ILE A 12 -3.64 8.98 -37.78
C ILE A 12 -4.36 9.30 -36.47
N ALA A 13 -5.10 10.39 -36.48
CA ALA A 13 -6.20 10.69 -35.59
C ALA A 13 -7.52 10.46 -36.34
N VAL A 14 -8.45 9.69 -35.77
CA VAL A 14 -9.89 9.64 -36.08
C VAL A 14 -10.57 9.20 -34.78
N MET A 15 -11.08 10.07 -33.90
CA MET A 15 -12.33 10.85 -33.91
C MET A 15 -13.66 10.07 -34.03
N THR A 16 -14.50 10.29 -33.01
CA THR A 16 -15.98 10.38 -32.95
C THR A 16 -16.87 9.16 -32.64
N ALA A 17 -17.56 9.27 -31.50
CA ALA A 17 -19.03 9.46 -31.38
C ALA A 17 -19.28 10.08 -29.96
N SER A 18 -19.76 11.31 -29.75
CA SER A 18 -21.05 11.97 -30.12
C SER A 18 -22.26 11.15 -29.67
N ALA A 19 -23.30 11.64 -28.99
CA ALA A 19 -23.64 12.83 -28.20
C ALA A 19 -25.05 12.53 -27.64
N CYS A 20 -25.45 13.08 -26.49
CA CYS A 20 -26.78 13.71 -26.40
C CYS A 20 -26.94 14.59 -25.16
N SER A 21 -27.37 15.80 -25.46
CA SER A 21 -27.48 17.03 -24.69
C SER A 21 -28.70 17.14 -23.78
N LYS A 22 -28.67 18.11 -22.85
CA LYS A 22 -29.50 19.33 -22.96
C LYS A 22 -28.93 20.50 -22.13
N PRO A 23 -28.85 21.73 -22.69
CA PRO A 23 -28.38 22.93 -21.99
C PRO A 23 -29.57 23.78 -21.48
N THR A 24 -29.35 24.59 -20.45
CA THR A 24 -30.18 25.77 -20.15
C THR A 24 -29.25 26.94 -19.83
N THR A 25 -29.48 28.05 -20.52
CA THR A 25 -28.72 29.31 -20.45
C THR A 25 -29.62 30.37 -19.82
N VAL A 26 -29.14 31.13 -18.83
CA VAL A 26 -29.59 32.52 -18.56
C VAL A 26 -28.41 33.35 -18.01
N GLU A 27 -28.41 34.62 -18.39
CA GLU A 27 -27.43 35.71 -18.46
C GLU A 27 -26.66 36.19 -17.20
N PRO A 28 -25.62 37.05 -17.39
CA PRO A 28 -24.77 37.61 -16.35
C PRO A 28 -25.19 39.03 -15.90
N ASP A 29 -24.96 39.38 -14.63
CA ASP A 29 -24.67 40.78 -14.23
C ASP A 29 -23.98 40.89 -12.85
N LYS A 30 -23.14 41.93 -12.72
CA LYS A 30 -22.15 42.27 -11.66
C LYS A 30 -22.79 42.91 -10.38
N PRO A 31 -22.02 43.54 -9.45
CA PRO A 31 -21.11 43.00 -8.42
C PRO A 31 -21.48 43.50 -6.98
N ILE A 32 -20.66 43.14 -5.96
CA ILE A 32 -20.36 43.85 -4.67
C ILE A 32 -20.90 43.26 -3.32
N THR A 33 -19.91 42.78 -2.54
CA THR A 33 -19.63 42.79 -1.07
C THR A 33 -20.51 42.16 0.02
N ASP A 34 -19.81 41.34 0.83
CA ASP A 34 -19.80 41.16 2.30
C ASP A 34 -21.09 40.80 3.06
N LEU A 35 -21.12 39.58 3.62
CA LEU A 35 -20.91 39.34 5.07
C LEU A 35 -20.95 37.84 5.41
N THR A 36 -19.86 37.41 6.04
CA THR A 36 -19.58 36.21 6.85
C THR A 36 -20.77 35.38 7.37
N THR A 37 -20.70 34.06 7.20
CA THR A 37 -20.95 33.09 8.28
C THR A 37 -20.06 31.86 8.07
N GLN A 38 -19.27 31.52 9.08
CA GLN A 38 -18.37 30.37 9.10
C GLN A 38 -19.17 29.07 9.12
N GLN A 39 -18.82 28.14 8.23
CA GLN A 39 -19.07 26.72 8.40
C GLN A 39 -17.85 25.99 7.84
N GLU A 40 -16.97 25.55 8.73
CA GLU A 40 -15.80 24.72 8.41
C GLU A 40 -16.30 23.36 7.90
N SER A 41 -16.30 23.18 6.59
CA SER A 41 -16.23 21.87 5.96
C SER A 41 -14.76 21.46 5.93
N ALA A 42 -14.39 20.49 6.75
CA ALA A 42 -13.11 19.80 6.63
C ALA A 42 -13.07 19.06 5.28
N SER A 43 -12.50 19.70 4.26
CA SER A 43 -11.98 18.99 3.10
C SER A 43 -10.61 18.46 3.49
N GLU A 44 -10.49 17.16 3.72
CA GLU A 44 -9.20 16.48 3.63
C GLU A 44 -8.77 16.52 2.16
N ASN A 45 -8.08 17.60 1.82
CA ASN A 45 -7.36 17.75 0.59
C ASN A 45 -6.06 16.97 0.77
N THR A 46 -6.08 15.66 0.53
CA THR A 46 -4.83 14.91 0.31
C THR A 46 -4.26 15.38 -1.02
N THR A 47 -3.50 16.47 -0.96
CA THR A 47 -2.55 16.82 -2.01
C THR A 47 -1.64 15.61 -2.20
N SER A 48 -1.81 14.91 -3.32
CA SER A 48 -0.75 14.06 -3.86
C SER A 48 0.46 14.97 -4.06
N SER A 49 1.39 14.94 -3.11
CA SER A 49 2.68 15.59 -3.28
C SER A 49 3.43 14.77 -4.31
N VAL A 50 3.22 15.08 -5.59
CA VAL A 50 4.19 14.76 -6.62
C VAL A 50 5.49 15.37 -6.12
N LYS A 51 6.42 14.54 -5.62
CA LYS A 51 7.78 14.98 -5.33
C LYS A 51 8.33 15.51 -6.65
N GLU A 52 8.43 16.84 -6.75
CA GLU A 52 9.17 17.48 -7.84
C GLU A 52 10.63 17.09 -7.66
N TYR A 53 11.07 16.07 -8.39
CA TYR A 53 12.48 15.74 -8.50
C TYR A 53 13.20 16.96 -9.08
N SER A 54 14.28 17.39 -8.43
CA SER A 54 15.05 18.56 -8.84
C SER A 54 15.40 18.45 -10.33
N VAL A 55 14.90 19.41 -11.10
CA VAL A 55 15.07 19.43 -12.55
C VAL A 55 16.43 20.06 -12.86
N GLY A 56 17.48 19.24 -12.93
CA GLY A 56 18.79 19.69 -13.39
C GLY A 56 19.96 18.85 -12.90
N LEU A 57 20.98 18.73 -13.75
CA LEU A 57 22.27 18.18 -13.35
C LEU A 57 23.00 19.16 -12.44
N SER A 58 23.75 18.65 -11.47
CA SER A 58 24.60 19.48 -10.61
C SER A 58 25.87 19.93 -11.34
N ASP A 59 26.58 20.92 -10.80
CA ASP A 59 27.90 21.32 -11.29
C ASP A 59 29.04 20.40 -10.81
N ILE A 60 28.73 19.31 -10.11
CA ILE A 60 29.73 18.39 -9.56
C ILE A 60 30.33 17.56 -10.69
N GLU A 61 31.66 17.51 -10.77
CA GLU A 61 32.37 16.62 -11.70
C GLU A 61 32.50 15.20 -11.14
N LEU A 62 32.28 14.19 -11.98
CA LEU A 62 32.48 12.79 -11.62
C LEU A 62 33.98 12.41 -11.66
N THR A 63 34.71 12.80 -10.60
CA THR A 63 36.13 12.47 -10.43
C THR A 63 36.33 11.05 -9.88
N ASP A 64 37.54 10.50 -10.02
CA ASP A 64 37.87 9.19 -9.43
C ASP A 64 37.89 9.23 -7.90
N GLU A 65 38.20 10.40 -7.31
CA GLU A 65 38.07 10.63 -5.87
C GLU A 65 36.61 10.54 -5.41
N LEU A 66 35.69 11.16 -6.16
CA LEU A 66 34.26 11.06 -5.86
C LEU A 66 33.78 9.61 -5.96
N LYS A 67 34.17 8.87 -7.01
CA LYS A 67 33.81 7.45 -7.14
C LYS A 67 34.33 6.62 -5.97
N ALA A 68 35.59 6.82 -5.56
CA ALA A 68 36.17 6.12 -4.42
C ALA A 68 35.43 6.43 -3.11
N ASN A 69 34.99 7.68 -2.90
CA ASN A 69 34.17 8.03 -1.74
C ASN A 69 32.80 7.34 -1.80
N ILE A 70 32.17 7.29 -2.97
CA ILE A 70 30.88 6.61 -3.17
C ILE A 70 30.98 5.10 -2.99
N ASP A 71 32.10 4.48 -3.36
CA ASP A 71 32.34 3.06 -3.09
C ASP A 71 32.37 2.76 -1.59
N ILE A 72 32.92 3.68 -0.77
CA ILE A 72 32.88 3.57 0.69
C ILE A 72 31.43 3.71 1.19
N VAL A 73 30.69 4.72 0.70
CA VAL A 73 29.27 4.91 1.04
C VAL A 73 28.46 3.66 0.70
N ASN A 74 28.67 3.06 -0.47
CA ASN A 74 27.96 1.86 -0.91
C ASN A 74 28.20 0.65 0.00
N LYS A 75 29.44 0.45 0.44
CA LYS A 75 29.79 -0.62 1.37
C LYS A 75 29.09 -0.44 2.73
N ASP A 76 29.09 0.79 3.24
CA ASP A 76 28.43 1.13 4.50
C ASP A 76 26.90 1.05 4.39
N LEU A 77 26.35 1.50 3.26
CA LEU A 77 24.94 1.37 2.93
C LEU A 77 24.50 -0.09 2.89
N PHE A 78 25.30 -0.97 2.30
CA PHE A 78 25.00 -2.40 2.30
C PHE A 78 24.96 -2.96 3.72
N ALA A 79 25.94 -2.60 4.57
CA ALA A 79 25.96 -3.01 5.97
C ALA A 79 24.75 -2.46 6.75
N TYR A 80 24.40 -1.19 6.54
CA TYR A 80 23.21 -0.55 7.10
C TYR A 80 21.93 -1.29 6.69
N TYR A 81 21.77 -1.60 5.41
CA TYR A 81 20.62 -2.33 4.90
C TYR A 81 20.50 -3.70 5.56
N GLN A 82 21.57 -4.50 5.61
CA GLN A 82 21.53 -5.83 6.22
C GLN A 82 21.18 -5.79 7.71
N LYS A 83 21.68 -4.77 8.43
CA LYS A 83 21.43 -4.62 9.87
C LYS A 83 20.00 -4.17 10.17
N ASN A 84 19.46 -3.24 9.37
CA ASN A 84 18.22 -2.53 9.70
C ASN A 84 17.02 -3.00 8.88
N LYS A 85 17.20 -3.89 7.89
CA LYS A 85 16.13 -4.36 6.98
C LYS A 85 14.86 -4.75 7.72
N GLU A 86 14.97 -5.62 8.72
CA GLU A 86 13.81 -6.13 9.46
C GLU A 86 13.33 -5.14 10.52
N SER A 87 14.24 -4.56 11.32
CA SER A 87 13.88 -3.70 12.46
C SER A 87 13.29 -2.36 12.07
N ASP A 88 13.81 -1.75 11.00
CA ASP A 88 13.26 -0.50 10.47
C ASP A 88 12.19 -0.75 9.39
N GLY A 89 11.97 -2.03 9.02
CA GLY A 89 11.07 -2.41 7.94
C GLY A 89 11.41 -1.65 6.66
N ILE A 90 12.63 -1.81 6.15
CA ILE A 90 13.12 -1.03 5.00
C ILE A 90 12.26 -1.31 3.76
N LEU A 91 11.83 -0.22 3.10
CA LEU A 91 10.97 -0.20 1.90
C LEU A 91 11.62 0.63 0.79
N THR A 92 11.02 0.55 -0.41
CA THR A 92 11.27 1.46 -1.52
C THR A 92 10.01 2.24 -1.86
N GLU A 93 10.16 3.55 -2.08
CA GLU A 93 9.09 4.42 -2.58
C GLU A 93 9.66 5.32 -3.67
N TYR A 94 9.10 5.24 -4.88
CA TYR A 94 9.69 5.85 -6.07
C TYR A 94 11.19 5.51 -6.26
N GLY A 95 11.66 4.36 -5.74
CA GLY A 95 13.06 3.93 -5.82
C GLY A 95 13.95 4.44 -4.68
N ALA A 96 13.49 5.39 -3.86
CA ALA A 96 14.21 5.85 -2.68
C ALA A 96 14.09 4.83 -1.55
N MET A 97 15.13 4.66 -0.74
CA MET A 97 15.09 3.80 0.44
C MET A 97 14.37 4.51 1.60
N ILE A 98 13.36 3.85 2.17
CA ILE A 98 12.53 4.37 3.28
C ILE A 98 12.65 3.47 4.50
N LYS A 99 12.72 4.06 5.70
CA LYS A 99 12.51 3.39 6.99
C LYS A 99 11.01 3.28 7.22
N GLY A 100 10.41 2.13 6.92
CA GLY A 100 8.97 1.93 7.05
C GLY A 100 8.44 2.14 8.47
N SER A 101 9.25 1.90 9.49
CA SER A 101 8.92 2.13 10.91
C SER A 101 8.72 3.61 11.29
N LYS A 102 9.30 4.54 10.51
CA LYS A 102 9.30 5.99 10.78
C LYS A 102 8.72 6.83 9.64
N ASP A 103 8.41 6.19 8.51
CA ASP A 103 7.98 6.87 7.29
C ASP A 103 8.96 7.96 6.84
N GLU A 104 10.26 7.62 6.87
CA GLU A 104 11.36 8.56 6.66
C GLU A 104 12.36 8.00 5.64
N GLU A 105 12.78 8.83 4.69
CA GLU A 105 13.86 8.51 3.77
C GLU A 105 15.19 8.23 4.50
N VAL A 106 15.99 7.36 3.91
CA VAL A 106 17.38 7.12 4.34
C VAL A 106 18.30 8.06 3.58
N TYR A 107 19.13 8.79 4.29
CA TYR A 107 20.17 9.65 3.72
C TYR A 107 21.56 9.14 4.09
N VAL A 108 22.59 9.54 3.34
CA VAL A 108 23.99 9.16 3.57
C VAL A 108 24.46 9.47 5.00
N ASN A 109 24.01 10.58 5.58
CA ASN A 109 24.32 10.94 6.96
C ASN A 109 23.72 9.97 8.00
N ASN A 110 22.56 9.38 7.72
CA ASN A 110 21.97 8.35 8.60
C ASN A 110 22.84 7.09 8.61
N ILE A 111 23.35 6.71 7.43
CA ILE A 111 24.19 5.52 7.24
C ILE A 111 25.51 5.67 7.99
N GLY A 112 26.21 6.78 7.77
CA GLY A 112 27.49 7.06 8.43
C GLY A 112 27.35 7.03 9.96
N SER A 113 26.32 7.66 10.50
CA SER A 113 26.07 7.68 11.94
C SER A 113 25.84 6.29 12.54
N ASP A 114 25.18 5.39 11.80
CA ASP A 114 24.85 4.04 12.28
C ASP A 114 26.02 3.05 12.18
N VAL A 115 26.90 3.24 11.19
CA VAL A 115 28.08 2.39 10.95
C VAL A 115 29.38 2.94 11.53
N GLY A 116 29.35 4.16 12.08
CA GLY A 116 30.50 4.80 12.74
C GLY A 116 31.44 5.56 11.79
N ASN A 117 30.96 5.98 10.62
CA ASN A 117 31.69 6.76 9.63
C ASN A 117 31.09 8.16 9.46
N SER A 118 31.89 9.13 9.04
CA SER A 118 31.42 10.48 8.69
C SER A 118 31.76 10.78 7.24
N PHE A 119 30.75 11.17 6.48
CA PHE A 119 30.91 11.60 5.09
C PHE A 119 30.96 13.12 5.02
N ASP A 120 31.73 13.65 4.05
CA ASP A 120 31.75 15.08 3.81
C ASP A 120 30.39 15.56 3.25
N THR A 121 30.06 16.83 3.46
CA THR A 121 28.76 17.39 3.06
C THR A 121 28.55 17.36 1.55
N LYS A 122 29.62 17.48 0.74
CA LYS A 122 29.48 17.42 -0.72
C LYS A 122 29.03 16.03 -1.15
N THR A 123 29.61 14.96 -0.58
CA THR A 123 29.17 13.59 -0.82
C THR A 123 27.77 13.36 -0.25
N ALA A 124 27.53 13.72 1.01
CA ALA A 124 26.27 13.42 1.68
C ALA A 124 25.06 14.15 1.09
N ASP A 125 25.19 15.42 0.74
CA ASP A 125 24.07 16.27 0.29
C ASP A 125 23.72 16.04 -1.19
N ASN A 126 24.62 15.44 -1.98
CA ASN A 126 24.42 15.22 -3.42
C ASN A 126 24.22 13.74 -3.79
N THR A 127 24.13 12.87 -2.80
CA THR A 127 23.97 11.43 -2.99
C THR A 127 22.64 10.98 -2.43
N GLU A 128 21.79 10.46 -3.30
CA GLU A 128 20.54 9.81 -2.93
C GLU A 128 20.79 8.34 -2.59
N VAL A 129 20.01 7.82 -1.63
CA VAL A 129 20.02 6.41 -1.25
C VAL A 129 18.79 5.75 -1.85
N LEU A 130 19.04 4.71 -2.65
CA LEU A 130 18.02 4.00 -3.40
C LEU A 130 17.87 2.57 -2.90
N LEU A 131 16.68 2.02 -3.09
CA LEU A 131 16.39 0.60 -2.95
C LEU A 131 15.67 0.14 -4.23
N ILE A 132 16.41 -0.53 -5.11
CA ILE A 132 15.94 -0.88 -6.46
C ILE A 132 16.42 -2.28 -6.87
N ARG A 133 15.77 -2.87 -7.87
CA ARG A 133 16.13 -4.15 -8.46
C ARG A 133 17.23 -3.92 -9.51
N PRO A 134 18.38 -4.60 -9.41
CA PRO A 134 19.40 -4.48 -10.44
C PRO A 134 18.90 -4.87 -11.84
N SER A 135 17.90 -5.74 -11.97
CA SER A 135 17.29 -6.09 -13.27
C SER A 135 16.67 -4.91 -14.02
N ASP A 136 16.24 -3.86 -13.30
CA ASP A 136 15.49 -2.75 -13.89
C ASP A 136 16.38 -1.82 -14.72
N PHE A 137 17.71 -1.90 -14.51
CA PHE A 137 18.70 -1.26 -15.37
C PHE A 137 18.65 -1.79 -16.81
N GLY A 138 18.20 -3.03 -17.02
CA GLY A 138 17.99 -3.60 -18.35
C GLY A 138 16.87 -2.90 -19.13
N ALA A 139 15.80 -2.49 -18.43
CA ALA A 139 14.65 -1.80 -19.02
C ALA A 139 14.99 -0.35 -19.43
N VAL A 140 15.85 0.31 -18.65
CA VAL A 140 16.15 1.74 -18.78
C VAL A 140 17.38 2.01 -19.65
N ASN A 141 18.48 1.29 -19.40
CA ASN A 141 19.79 1.58 -20.01
C ASN A 141 20.35 0.38 -20.81
N LYS A 142 19.53 -0.67 -21.03
CA LYS A 142 19.88 -1.89 -21.79
C LYS A 142 21.10 -2.64 -21.24
N ILE A 143 21.35 -2.53 -19.95
CA ILE A 143 22.47 -3.18 -19.27
C ILE A 143 22.10 -4.63 -18.97
N LYS A 144 22.52 -5.52 -19.87
CA LYS A 144 22.12 -6.94 -19.83
C LYS A 144 22.77 -7.74 -18.70
N THR A 145 23.90 -7.27 -18.16
CA THR A 145 24.68 -7.99 -17.14
C THR A 145 23.98 -8.08 -15.78
N LEU A 146 22.97 -7.24 -15.55
CA LEU A 146 22.16 -7.25 -14.33
C LEU A 146 20.79 -7.91 -14.54
N GLU A 147 20.49 -8.39 -15.76
CA GLU A 147 19.26 -9.14 -16.05
C GLU A 147 19.15 -10.38 -15.14
N GLY A 148 17.96 -10.62 -14.60
CA GLY A 148 17.69 -11.75 -13.70
C GLY A 148 17.99 -11.50 -12.21
N LYS A 149 18.65 -10.39 -11.85
CA LYS A 149 18.80 -9.96 -10.44
C LYS A 149 17.56 -9.20 -9.98
N THR A 150 16.52 -9.92 -9.58
CA THR A 150 15.17 -9.40 -9.33
C THR A 150 14.90 -8.96 -7.88
N ALA A 151 15.78 -9.28 -6.94
CA ALA A 151 15.65 -8.84 -5.56
C ALA A 151 16.02 -7.35 -5.43
N LEU A 152 15.33 -6.62 -4.55
CA LEU A 152 15.70 -5.26 -4.17
C LEU A 152 17.10 -5.27 -3.52
N ALA A 153 17.92 -4.31 -3.93
CA ALA A 153 19.26 -4.09 -3.41
C ALA A 153 19.51 -2.58 -3.20
N PRO A 154 20.36 -2.23 -2.23
CA PRO A 154 20.69 -0.84 -1.98
C PRO A 154 21.60 -0.28 -3.08
N PHE A 155 21.34 0.95 -3.51
CA PHE A 155 22.20 1.70 -4.43
C PHE A 155 22.38 3.13 -3.94
N THR A 156 23.41 3.80 -4.41
CA THR A 156 23.53 5.26 -4.34
C THR A 156 23.34 5.86 -5.72
N ALA A 157 22.86 7.09 -5.78
CA ALA A 157 22.82 7.89 -7.00
C ALA A 157 23.37 9.29 -6.72
N VAL A 158 24.47 9.66 -7.38
CA VAL A 158 25.06 11.00 -7.27
C VAL A 158 24.69 11.81 -8.49
N ASN A 159 24.10 12.99 -8.27
CA ASN A 159 23.84 13.93 -9.34
C ASN A 159 25.14 14.66 -9.73
N THR A 160 25.61 14.50 -10.98
CA THR A 160 26.83 15.13 -11.51
C THR A 160 26.56 15.85 -12.83
N LYS A 161 27.52 16.65 -13.30
CA LYS A 161 27.43 17.35 -14.60
C LYS A 161 27.31 16.39 -15.79
N GLU A 162 27.79 15.16 -15.64
CA GLU A 162 27.76 14.10 -16.66
C GLU A 162 26.45 13.29 -16.63
N GLY A 163 25.67 13.38 -15.55
CA GLY A 163 24.47 12.59 -15.33
C GLY A 163 24.35 12.12 -13.88
N TYR A 164 23.47 11.14 -13.66
CA TYR A 164 23.35 10.45 -12.39
C TYR A 164 24.29 9.25 -12.38
N TYR A 165 25.32 9.28 -11.53
CA TYR A 165 26.18 8.14 -11.29
C TYR A 165 25.51 7.21 -10.26
N VAL A 166 25.00 6.07 -10.73
CA VAL A 166 24.28 5.09 -9.91
C VAL A 166 25.16 3.86 -9.69
N SER A 167 25.45 3.52 -8.43
CA SER A 167 26.35 2.42 -8.08
C SER A 167 25.90 1.69 -6.81
N SER A 168 26.49 0.52 -6.54
CA SER A 168 26.22 -0.29 -5.35
C SER A 168 27.46 -1.11 -4.97
N ASP A 169 27.47 -1.70 -3.78
CA ASP A 169 28.58 -2.54 -3.32
C ASP A 169 28.76 -3.73 -4.27
N GLY A 170 29.96 -3.86 -4.84
CA GLY A 170 30.29 -4.90 -5.83
C GLY A 170 29.61 -4.75 -7.20
N ILE A 171 28.94 -3.62 -7.49
CA ILE A 171 28.37 -3.32 -8.81
C ILE A 171 29.02 -2.04 -9.34
N GLU A 172 29.71 -2.16 -10.46
CA GLU A 172 30.32 -1.01 -11.15
C GLU A 172 29.27 0.05 -11.47
N GLY A 173 29.58 1.31 -11.14
CA GLY A 173 28.66 2.41 -11.30
C GLY A 173 28.40 2.79 -12.76
N ILE A 174 27.18 3.25 -13.01
CA ILE A 174 26.64 3.56 -14.32
C ILE A 174 26.22 5.03 -14.34
N VAL A 175 26.66 5.77 -15.35
CA VAL A 175 26.16 7.14 -15.58
C VAL A 175 24.89 7.07 -16.41
N MET A 176 23.81 7.63 -15.89
CA MET A 176 22.53 7.77 -16.57
C MET A 176 22.25 9.23 -16.89
N ASP A 177 21.69 9.50 -18.07
CA ASP A 177 21.10 10.82 -18.33
C ASP A 177 19.83 11.03 -17.46
N THR A 178 19.35 12.27 -17.40
CA THR A 178 18.20 12.65 -16.58
C THR A 178 16.93 11.88 -16.97
N GLU A 179 16.72 11.59 -18.26
CA GLU A 179 15.52 10.88 -18.72
C GLU A 179 15.54 9.40 -18.31
N SER A 180 16.69 8.76 -18.46
CA SER A 180 16.94 7.38 -18.03
C SER A 180 16.78 7.26 -16.52
N TYR A 181 17.44 8.14 -15.76
CA TYR A 181 17.30 8.15 -14.30
C TYR A 181 15.84 8.35 -13.87
N ARG A 182 15.13 9.31 -14.46
CA ARG A 182 13.71 9.53 -14.21
C ARG A 182 12.86 8.30 -14.54
N THR A 183 13.14 7.63 -15.66
CA THR A 183 12.45 6.39 -16.05
C THR A 183 12.68 5.28 -15.04
N LEU A 184 13.91 5.12 -14.54
CA LEU A 184 14.22 4.16 -13.47
C LEU A 184 13.38 4.43 -12.21
N ARG A 185 13.29 5.69 -11.77
CA ARG A 185 12.48 6.09 -10.60
C ARG A 185 10.99 5.81 -10.81
N PHE A 186 10.48 6.07 -12.02
CA PHE A 186 9.06 5.84 -12.33
C PHE A 186 8.65 4.36 -12.35
N LEU A 187 9.58 3.41 -12.45
CA LEU A 187 9.25 1.98 -12.27
C LEU A 187 8.74 1.65 -10.86
N TYR A 188 8.97 2.54 -9.90
CA TYR A 188 8.62 2.40 -8.48
C TYR A 188 7.50 3.37 -8.06
N MET A 189 6.84 4.00 -9.03
CA MET A 189 5.72 4.91 -8.80
C MET A 189 4.43 4.11 -8.60
N PHE A 190 3.71 4.42 -7.54
CA PHE A 190 2.44 3.78 -7.20
C PHE A 190 1.19 4.44 -7.81
N ASP A 191 1.37 5.48 -8.62
CA ASP A 191 0.26 6.10 -9.34
C ASP A 191 -0.11 5.27 -10.58
N HIS A 192 -1.08 4.36 -10.39
CA HIS A 192 -1.66 3.55 -11.46
C HIS A 192 -3.08 3.98 -11.83
N GLY A 193 -3.61 5.05 -11.24
CA GLY A 193 -4.99 5.49 -11.40
C GLY A 193 -5.66 5.85 -10.08
N THR A 194 -6.90 6.32 -10.15
CA THR A 194 -7.66 6.69 -8.96
C THR A 194 -8.06 5.44 -8.17
N PRO A 195 -7.74 5.35 -6.87
CA PRO A 195 -8.22 4.27 -6.02
C PRO A 195 -9.75 4.22 -5.98
N ALA A 196 -10.30 3.02 -6.01
CA ALA A 196 -11.73 2.75 -5.94
C ALA A 196 -12.01 1.56 -5.01
N THR A 197 -13.19 1.55 -4.42
CA THR A 197 -13.73 0.42 -3.66
C THR A 197 -14.94 -0.12 -4.42
N PRO A 198 -14.78 -1.21 -5.20
CA PRO A 198 -15.87 -1.81 -5.95
C PRO A 198 -16.98 -2.28 -5.01
N GLU A 199 -18.21 -1.92 -5.34
CA GLU A 199 -19.39 -2.38 -4.61
C GLU A 199 -19.87 -3.73 -5.15
N LYS A 200 -20.54 -4.49 -4.29
CA LYS A 200 -21.14 -5.77 -4.65
C LYS A 200 -22.12 -5.62 -5.82
N GLY A 201 -21.97 -6.48 -6.83
CA GLY A 201 -22.73 -6.40 -8.08
C GLY A 201 -22.09 -5.53 -9.17
N ASP A 202 -21.00 -4.80 -8.88
CA ASP A 202 -20.14 -4.21 -9.91
C ASP A 202 -19.41 -5.32 -10.69
N GLY A 203 -19.24 -5.12 -12.00
CA GLY A 203 -18.40 -5.99 -12.82
C GLY A 203 -16.95 -6.07 -12.33
N ASN A 204 -16.41 -5.02 -11.69
CA ASN A 204 -15.07 -5.09 -11.08
C ASN A 204 -15.07 -5.96 -9.82
N TYR A 205 -16.08 -5.81 -8.95
CA TYR A 205 -16.26 -6.67 -7.78
C TYR A 205 -16.28 -8.15 -8.19
N GLU A 206 -17.14 -8.52 -9.15
CA GLU A 206 -17.26 -9.90 -9.62
C GLU A 206 -15.95 -10.44 -10.23
N LYS A 207 -15.19 -9.62 -10.95
CA LYS A 207 -13.88 -10.02 -11.49
C LYS A 207 -12.89 -10.35 -10.37
N LEU A 208 -12.80 -9.51 -9.34
CA LEU A 208 -11.90 -9.72 -8.21
C LEU A 208 -12.28 -10.98 -7.42
N MET A 209 -13.58 -11.15 -7.13
CA MET A 209 -14.07 -12.32 -6.40
C MET A 209 -13.86 -13.62 -7.17
N ASN A 210 -14.04 -13.61 -8.49
CA ASN A 210 -13.73 -14.75 -9.35
C ASN A 210 -12.22 -15.05 -9.39
N ALA A 211 -11.36 -14.02 -9.41
CA ALA A 211 -9.92 -14.20 -9.45
C ALA A 211 -9.35 -14.86 -8.19
N ILE A 212 -9.95 -14.62 -7.01
CA ILE A 212 -9.60 -15.32 -5.76
C ILE A 212 -10.32 -16.67 -5.59
N GLY A 213 -11.17 -17.08 -6.54
CA GLY A 213 -11.86 -18.37 -6.53
C GLY A 213 -12.91 -18.51 -5.43
N MET A 214 -13.56 -17.41 -5.04
CA MET A 214 -14.49 -17.42 -3.91
C MET A 214 -15.91 -17.88 -4.33
N HIS A 215 -16.39 -18.96 -3.70
CA HIS A 215 -17.68 -19.59 -4.03
C HIS A 215 -18.56 -19.95 -2.82
N SER A 216 -18.06 -19.80 -1.59
CA SER A 216 -18.81 -20.04 -0.33
C SER A 216 -19.58 -18.79 0.10
N PRO A 217 -20.49 -18.81 1.10
CA PRO A 217 -20.92 -17.58 1.75
C PRO A 217 -19.72 -16.88 2.43
N TYR A 218 -19.42 -15.65 2.02
CA TYR A 218 -18.32 -14.85 2.53
C TYR A 218 -18.79 -13.42 2.82
N ASP A 219 -18.03 -12.77 3.69
CA ASP A 219 -18.05 -11.33 3.90
C ASP A 219 -16.80 -10.73 3.29
N VAL A 220 -16.94 -9.68 2.48
CA VAL A 220 -15.81 -8.82 2.09
C VAL A 220 -15.55 -7.85 3.24
N LYS A 221 -14.40 -8.02 3.91
CA LYS A 221 -13.98 -7.20 5.06
C LYS A 221 -13.29 -5.92 4.61
N HIS A 222 -12.60 -5.97 3.47
CA HIS A 222 -11.89 -4.84 2.87
C HIS A 222 -11.71 -5.09 1.38
N MET A 223 -11.95 -4.07 0.56
CA MET A 223 -11.69 -4.12 -0.87
C MET A 223 -11.28 -2.74 -1.39
N VAL A 224 -10.15 -2.70 -2.08
CA VAL A 224 -9.65 -1.50 -2.73
C VAL A 224 -8.86 -1.89 -3.97
N MET A 225 -8.94 -1.08 -5.02
CA MET A 225 -8.21 -1.31 -6.26
C MET A 225 -7.82 0.00 -6.94
N ASP A 226 -6.83 -0.08 -7.81
CA ASP A 226 -6.55 0.88 -8.88
C ASP A 226 -6.57 0.14 -10.24
N ASN A 227 -5.93 0.69 -11.29
CA ASN A 227 -5.92 0.03 -12.60
C ASN A 227 -4.95 -1.16 -12.70
N LYS A 228 -4.06 -1.36 -11.73
CA LYS A 228 -2.99 -2.37 -11.75
C LYS A 228 -3.07 -3.35 -10.58
N TYR A 229 -3.44 -2.89 -9.40
CA TYR A 229 -3.46 -3.68 -8.17
C TYR A 229 -4.82 -3.63 -7.49
N ALA A 230 -5.13 -4.70 -6.75
CA ALA A 230 -6.26 -4.73 -5.83
C ALA A 230 -5.86 -5.48 -4.56
N LEU A 231 -6.44 -5.07 -3.42
CA LEU A 231 -6.38 -5.81 -2.17
C LEU A 231 -7.79 -6.23 -1.79
N VAL A 232 -7.96 -7.51 -1.47
CA VAL A 232 -9.24 -8.09 -1.07
C VAL A 232 -9.04 -8.89 0.21
N ILE A 233 -9.80 -8.56 1.25
CA ILE A 233 -9.87 -9.32 2.50
C ILE A 233 -11.28 -9.88 2.62
N VAL A 234 -11.36 -11.19 2.82
CA VAL A 234 -12.61 -11.94 2.90
C VAL A 234 -12.61 -12.83 4.12
N GLY A 235 -13.76 -12.92 4.79
CA GLY A 235 -13.98 -13.86 5.89
C GLY A 235 -15.08 -14.85 5.52
N SER A 236 -14.86 -16.14 5.79
CA SER A 236 -15.90 -17.14 5.63
C SER A 236 -17.02 -16.95 6.67
N LEU A 237 -18.28 -17.03 6.23
CA LEU A 237 -19.42 -16.97 7.15
C LEU A 237 -19.73 -18.31 7.81
N THR A 238 -19.22 -19.41 7.26
CA THR A 238 -19.40 -20.77 7.81
C THR A 238 -18.22 -21.23 8.65
N GLU A 239 -17.02 -20.73 8.35
CA GLU A 239 -15.78 -20.99 9.08
C GLU A 239 -15.15 -19.66 9.46
N VAL A 240 -15.69 -18.99 10.47
CA VAL A 240 -15.34 -17.60 10.84
C VAL A 240 -13.86 -17.35 11.16
N THR A 241 -13.10 -18.40 11.47
CA THR A 241 -11.64 -18.32 11.67
C THR A 241 -10.85 -18.29 10.35
N ASN A 242 -11.50 -18.61 9.24
CA ASN A 242 -10.92 -18.62 7.91
C ASN A 242 -11.10 -17.25 7.26
N ILE A 243 -10.05 -16.44 7.37
CA ILE A 243 -9.92 -15.12 6.77
C ILE A 243 -8.79 -15.20 5.76
N GLY A 244 -9.05 -14.74 4.54
CA GLY A 244 -8.05 -14.67 3.48
C GLY A 244 -7.78 -13.23 3.09
N GLU A 245 -6.51 -12.87 2.98
CA GLU A 245 -6.04 -11.59 2.45
C GLU A 245 -5.25 -11.82 1.15
N TYR A 246 -5.71 -11.17 0.08
CA TYR A 246 -5.23 -11.38 -1.28
C TYR A 246 -4.83 -10.05 -1.93
N LEU A 247 -3.60 -10.00 -2.46
CA LEU A 247 -3.17 -8.96 -3.39
C LEU A 247 -3.30 -9.51 -4.82
N LEU A 248 -4.09 -8.82 -5.64
CA LEU A 248 -4.29 -9.15 -7.04
C LEU A 248 -3.53 -8.19 -7.95
N VAL A 249 -3.15 -8.69 -9.11
CA VAL A 249 -2.48 -7.94 -10.18
C VAL A 249 -3.31 -8.03 -11.45
N CYS A 250 -3.51 -6.89 -12.11
CA CYS A 250 -4.16 -6.77 -13.41
C CYS A 250 -3.11 -6.84 -14.52
N ASP A 251 -3.35 -7.68 -15.52
CA ASP A 251 -2.53 -7.68 -16.74
C ASP A 251 -2.96 -6.58 -17.73
N GLU A 252 -2.17 -6.39 -18.80
CA GLU A 252 -2.46 -5.39 -19.85
C GLU A 252 -3.80 -5.63 -20.59
N LYS A 253 -4.40 -6.82 -20.43
CA LYS A 253 -5.68 -7.18 -21.04
C LYS A 253 -6.86 -6.95 -20.08
N GLY A 254 -6.60 -6.48 -18.87
CA GLY A 254 -7.62 -6.25 -17.84
C GLY A 254 -8.01 -7.52 -17.07
N SER A 255 -7.18 -8.57 -17.10
CA SER A 255 -7.43 -9.82 -16.39
C SER A 255 -6.75 -9.79 -15.01
N TRP A 256 -7.53 -10.08 -13.98
CA TRP A 256 -7.05 -10.12 -12.59
C TRP A 256 -6.56 -11.52 -12.22
N SER A 257 -5.46 -11.58 -11.49
CA SER A 257 -4.90 -12.82 -10.95
C SER A 257 -4.31 -12.59 -9.57
N VAL A 258 -4.25 -13.64 -8.75
CA VAL A 258 -3.64 -13.57 -7.42
C VAL A 258 -2.13 -13.38 -7.56
N GLY A 259 -1.62 -12.24 -7.10
CA GLY A 259 -0.20 -11.95 -7.02
C GLY A 259 0.42 -12.46 -5.72
N MET A 260 -0.24 -12.21 -4.59
CA MET A 260 0.09 -12.76 -3.28
C MET A 260 -1.18 -13.20 -2.56
N ASP A 261 -1.09 -14.33 -1.88
CA ASP A 261 -2.10 -14.87 -0.96
C ASP A 261 -1.49 -15.06 0.43
N LYS A 262 -2.34 -15.40 1.40
CA LYS A 262 -1.95 -15.72 2.77
C LYS A 262 -1.25 -14.57 3.50
N LEU A 263 -1.54 -13.34 3.10
CA LEU A 263 -0.97 -12.15 3.71
C LEU A 263 -1.37 -12.04 5.19
N GLU A 264 -2.51 -12.62 5.57
CA GLU A 264 -2.97 -12.69 6.95
C GLU A 264 -2.04 -13.48 7.89
N THR A 265 -1.08 -14.22 7.33
CA THR A 265 -0.08 -15.00 8.08
C THR A 265 1.29 -14.30 8.21
N ILE A 266 1.45 -13.12 7.62
CA ILE A 266 2.71 -12.39 7.53
C ILE A 266 2.73 -11.23 8.52
N THR A 267 3.67 -11.23 9.46
CA THR A 267 3.82 -10.17 10.48
C THR A 267 4.32 -8.84 9.92
N ASN A 268 5.18 -8.85 8.90
CA ASN A 268 5.65 -7.62 8.22
C ASN A 268 5.07 -7.51 6.81
N VAL A 269 3.74 -7.53 6.70
CA VAL A 269 3.01 -7.56 5.42
C VAL A 269 3.38 -6.38 4.51
N LYS A 270 3.54 -5.17 5.07
CA LYS A 270 3.93 -3.97 4.32
C LYS A 270 5.27 -4.16 3.61
N GLN A 271 6.27 -4.70 4.32
CA GLN A 271 7.57 -5.01 3.72
C GLN A 271 7.49 -6.12 2.68
N ALA A 272 6.81 -7.23 3.00
CA ALA A 272 6.69 -8.36 2.07
C ALA A 272 6.02 -7.97 0.74
N VAL A 273 4.96 -7.15 0.81
CA VAL A 273 4.29 -6.61 -0.38
C VAL A 273 5.22 -5.69 -1.16
N ASN A 274 5.88 -4.73 -0.50
CA ASN A 274 6.78 -3.79 -1.17
C ASN A 274 8.00 -4.45 -1.82
N GLU A 275 8.53 -5.54 -1.24
CA GLU A 275 9.61 -6.30 -1.86
C GLU A 275 9.20 -6.94 -3.20
N LYS A 276 7.96 -7.46 -3.26
CA LYS A 276 7.44 -8.16 -4.43
C LYS A 276 6.80 -7.21 -5.46
N TYR A 277 6.15 -6.15 -5.00
CA TYR A 277 5.49 -5.12 -5.80
C TYR A 277 5.88 -3.74 -5.26
N PRO A 278 7.08 -3.24 -5.60
CA PRO A 278 7.62 -2.00 -5.05
C PRO A 278 6.86 -0.73 -5.48
N ASP A 279 6.06 -0.85 -6.53
CA ASP A 279 5.14 0.15 -7.01
C ASP A 279 3.74 -0.01 -6.43
N PHE A 280 3.44 -0.98 -5.58
CA PHE A 280 2.12 -1.09 -4.95
C PHE A 280 1.85 0.08 -4.00
N GLN A 281 0.64 0.67 -4.06
CA GLN A 281 0.20 1.69 -3.11
C GLN A 281 -0.04 1.10 -1.71
N LEU A 282 0.95 1.18 -0.83
CA LEU A 282 0.92 0.54 0.49
C LEU A 282 -0.22 1.02 1.40
N SER A 283 -0.84 2.18 1.13
CA SER A 283 -2.02 2.64 1.86
C SER A 283 -3.28 1.80 1.58
N PHE A 284 -3.24 0.89 0.60
CA PHE A 284 -4.32 -0.07 0.36
C PHE A 284 -4.36 -1.14 1.45
N LEU A 285 -3.23 -1.44 2.08
CA LEU A 285 -3.19 -2.34 3.23
C LEU A 285 -4.03 -1.76 4.37
N PRO A 286 -4.78 -2.59 5.11
CA PRO A 286 -5.48 -2.14 6.30
C PRO A 286 -4.49 -1.57 7.32
N LYS A 287 -4.99 -0.71 8.22
CA LYS A 287 -4.17 -0.16 9.32
C LYS A 287 -3.74 -1.20 10.36
N TYR A 288 -4.31 -2.40 10.29
CA TYR A 288 -4.03 -3.53 11.16
C TYR A 288 -3.28 -4.62 10.39
N VAL A 289 -2.55 -5.49 11.09
CA VAL A 289 -1.93 -6.69 10.50
C VAL A 289 -2.55 -7.92 11.15
N ILE A 290 -3.24 -8.76 10.38
CA ILE A 290 -4.03 -9.88 10.94
C ILE A 290 -3.14 -10.83 11.76
N ALA A 291 -1.94 -11.11 11.28
CA ALA A 291 -0.97 -12.00 11.94
C ALA A 291 -0.61 -11.57 13.37
N ASP A 292 -0.68 -10.27 13.68
CA ASP A 292 -0.25 -9.72 14.95
C ASP A 292 -1.27 -9.98 16.09
N TYR A 293 -2.53 -10.30 15.76
CA TYR A 293 -3.57 -10.55 16.76
C TYR A 293 -3.64 -12.01 17.23
N GLY A 294 -2.92 -12.93 16.58
CA GLY A 294 -2.86 -14.33 16.96
C GLY A 294 -4.11 -15.14 16.63
N LYS A 295 -4.55 -16.01 17.55
CA LYS A 295 -5.64 -16.97 17.30
C LYS A 295 -6.99 -16.25 17.19
N ILE A 296 -7.67 -16.47 16.07
CA ILE A 296 -9.09 -16.11 15.89
C ILE A 296 -9.97 -17.17 16.59
N TYR A 297 -10.94 -16.71 17.36
CA TYR A 297 -11.91 -17.50 18.12
C TYR A 297 -13.23 -17.60 17.36
N ALA A 298 -13.81 -18.80 17.34
CA ALA A 298 -15.15 -19.04 16.82
C ALA A 298 -16.17 -19.19 17.96
N GLU A 299 -17.43 -19.38 17.60
CA GLU A 299 -18.51 -19.63 18.56
C GLU A 299 -18.20 -20.76 19.56
N SER A 300 -17.54 -21.84 19.10
CA SER A 300 -17.16 -22.96 19.96
C SER A 300 -16.20 -22.57 21.09
N ASP A 301 -15.36 -21.56 20.86
CA ASP A 301 -14.43 -21.03 21.85
C ASP A 301 -15.13 -20.06 22.83
N MET A 302 -16.33 -19.56 22.49
CA MET A 302 -17.01 -18.45 23.19
C MET A 302 -18.29 -18.85 23.92
N GLN A 303 -18.59 -20.15 24.04
CA GLN A 303 -19.85 -20.63 24.65
C GLN A 303 -20.06 -20.15 26.09
N GLU A 304 -19.01 -20.10 26.91
CA GLU A 304 -19.09 -19.62 28.29
C GLU A 304 -19.45 -18.13 28.36
N ASN A 305 -18.84 -17.30 27.50
CA ASN A 305 -19.16 -15.89 27.39
C ASN A 305 -20.61 -15.67 26.92
N ILE A 306 -21.08 -16.46 25.96
CA ILE A 306 -22.47 -16.40 25.48
C ILE A 306 -23.45 -16.78 26.58
N ASN A 307 -23.15 -17.82 27.37
CA ASN A 307 -23.98 -18.20 28.52
C ASN A 307 -24.00 -17.09 29.58
N THR A 308 -22.85 -16.46 29.85
CA THR A 308 -22.74 -15.31 30.77
C THR A 308 -23.60 -14.14 30.30
N LEU A 309 -23.70 -13.89 28.99
CA LEU A 309 -24.59 -12.86 28.45
C LEU A 309 -26.07 -13.17 28.70
N LEU A 310 -26.47 -14.45 28.64
CA LEU A 310 -27.83 -14.87 28.96
C LEU A 310 -28.10 -14.70 30.47
N GLU A 311 -27.20 -15.16 31.33
CA GLU A 311 -27.35 -15.08 32.79
C GLU A 311 -27.46 -13.64 33.31
N ASN A 312 -26.88 -12.68 32.57
CA ASN A 312 -26.95 -11.25 32.88
C ASN A 312 -28.03 -10.50 32.08
N ASP A 313 -29.00 -11.21 31.50
CA ASP A 313 -30.13 -10.67 30.73
C ASP A 313 -29.71 -9.74 29.56
N LYS A 314 -28.52 -9.95 28.98
CA LYS A 314 -28.01 -9.18 27.83
C LYS A 314 -28.48 -9.73 26.49
N ILE A 315 -28.79 -11.02 26.46
CA ILE A 315 -29.36 -11.74 25.32
C ILE A 315 -30.53 -12.59 25.80
N THR A 316 -31.41 -12.96 24.89
CA THR A 316 -32.56 -13.83 25.14
C THR A 316 -32.22 -15.29 24.91
N GLU A 317 -33.05 -16.19 25.44
CA GLU A 317 -32.93 -17.64 25.16
C GLU A 317 -33.17 -17.96 23.68
N GLU A 318 -33.96 -17.14 22.97
CA GLU A 318 -34.14 -17.23 21.53
C GLU A 318 -32.85 -16.91 20.77
N GLU A 319 -32.21 -15.78 21.09
CA GLU A 319 -30.91 -15.40 20.54
C GLU A 319 -29.81 -16.42 20.87
N ARG A 320 -29.84 -17.04 22.05
CA ARG A 320 -28.91 -18.11 22.44
C ARG A 320 -29.14 -19.41 21.66
N ARG A 321 -30.36 -19.71 21.23
CA ARG A 321 -30.65 -20.94 20.46
C ARG A 321 -30.60 -20.74 18.95
N GLY A 322 -30.78 -19.51 18.49
CA GLY A 322 -30.77 -19.16 17.08
C GLY A 322 -29.37 -19.14 16.47
N ASP A 323 -29.34 -19.11 15.13
CA ASP A 323 -28.13 -18.93 14.37
C ASP A 323 -27.51 -17.57 14.66
N ARG A 324 -26.18 -17.53 14.69
CA ARG A 324 -25.41 -16.32 14.97
C ARG A 324 -24.04 -16.38 14.30
N TYR A 325 -23.51 -15.21 14.00
CA TYR A 325 -22.09 -15.05 13.69
C TYR A 325 -21.35 -14.71 14.98
N VAL A 326 -20.26 -15.42 15.28
CA VAL A 326 -19.38 -15.13 16.42
C VAL A 326 -17.93 -15.20 15.97
N CYS A 327 -17.22 -14.08 16.03
CA CYS A 327 -15.81 -14.00 15.71
C CYS A 327 -15.08 -13.14 16.74
N GLY A 328 -14.01 -13.66 17.32
CA GLY A 328 -13.20 -12.95 18.31
C GLY A 328 -11.72 -13.04 18.01
N VAL A 329 -10.95 -12.08 18.51
CA VAL A 329 -9.48 -12.12 18.48
C VAL A 329 -8.94 -11.15 19.53
N GLY A 330 -7.84 -11.55 20.20
CA GLY A 330 -7.32 -10.81 21.33
C GLY A 330 -8.41 -10.54 22.38
N ASP A 331 -8.57 -9.27 22.76
CA ASP A 331 -9.58 -8.85 23.72
C ASP A 331 -10.94 -8.52 23.10
N PHE A 332 -11.12 -8.65 21.78
CA PHE A 332 -12.37 -8.28 21.10
C PHE A 332 -13.18 -9.49 20.66
N VAL A 333 -14.51 -9.35 20.70
CA VAL A 333 -15.45 -10.32 20.14
C VAL A 333 -16.62 -9.59 19.48
N VAL A 334 -17.07 -10.10 18.34
CA VAL A 334 -18.28 -9.65 17.66
C VAL A 334 -19.27 -10.79 17.63
N VAL A 335 -20.50 -10.49 18.02
CA VAL A 335 -21.64 -11.42 17.95
C VAL A 335 -22.76 -10.75 17.17
N HIS A 336 -23.21 -11.36 16.08
CA HIS A 336 -24.39 -10.93 15.34
C HIS A 336 -25.47 -12.01 15.42
N PHE A 337 -26.64 -11.64 15.92
CA PHE A 337 -27.81 -12.50 16.07
C PHE A 337 -28.74 -12.32 14.87
N PHE A 338 -28.87 -13.35 14.03
CA PHE A 338 -29.65 -13.26 12.80
C PHE A 338 -31.15 -13.12 13.04
N ALA A 339 -31.68 -13.77 14.09
CA ALA A 339 -33.11 -13.74 14.40
C ALA A 339 -33.62 -12.34 14.77
N SER A 340 -32.79 -11.54 15.43
CA SER A 340 -33.12 -10.21 15.92
C SER A 340 -32.46 -9.07 15.15
N ASP A 341 -31.64 -9.41 14.14
CA ASP A 341 -30.79 -8.47 13.39
C ASP A 341 -30.01 -7.53 14.32
N ARG A 342 -29.35 -8.11 15.32
CA ARG A 342 -28.69 -7.36 16.40
C ARG A 342 -27.22 -7.74 16.47
N THR A 343 -26.34 -6.73 16.42
CA THR A 343 -24.90 -6.92 16.60
C THR A 343 -24.44 -6.40 17.95
N MET A 344 -23.52 -7.13 18.59
CA MET A 344 -22.87 -6.74 19.82
C MET A 344 -21.35 -6.86 19.67
N VAL A 345 -20.63 -5.86 20.14
CA VAL A 345 -19.17 -5.87 20.25
C VAL A 345 -18.77 -5.95 21.71
N GLY A 346 -17.97 -6.95 22.04
CA GLY A 346 -17.42 -7.19 23.36
C GLY A 346 -15.94 -6.84 23.47
N HIS A 347 -15.53 -6.35 24.64
CA HIS A 347 -14.13 -6.19 25.04
C HIS A 347 -13.87 -6.97 26.34
N MET A 348 -12.84 -7.83 26.36
CA MET A 348 -12.66 -8.91 27.33
C MET A 348 -11.50 -8.72 28.33
N ALA A 349 -10.77 -7.60 28.27
CA ALA A 349 -9.51 -7.45 28.99
C ALA A 349 -9.61 -7.53 30.53
N GLN A 350 -10.72 -7.12 31.16
CA GLN A 350 -10.88 -7.17 32.64
C GLN A 350 -12.33 -7.30 33.13
N GLU A 351 -13.29 -6.59 32.51
CA GLU A 351 -14.73 -6.80 32.71
C GLU A 351 -15.36 -7.08 31.35
N LEU A 352 -16.21 -8.10 31.29
CA LEU A 352 -16.93 -8.47 30.07
C LEU A 352 -17.94 -7.35 29.72
N SER A 353 -17.50 -6.40 28.91
CA SER A 353 -18.33 -5.29 28.45
C SER A 353 -18.81 -5.58 27.04
N PHE A 354 -20.11 -5.41 26.78
CA PHE A 354 -20.70 -5.56 25.45
C PHE A 354 -21.57 -4.36 25.10
N ASN A 355 -21.37 -3.84 23.89
CA ASN A 355 -22.12 -2.72 23.35
C ASN A 355 -22.90 -3.17 22.12
N THR A 356 -24.21 -2.88 22.10
CA THR A 356 -25.03 -3.11 20.92
C THR A 356 -24.68 -2.07 19.85
N CYS A 357 -24.40 -2.55 18.64
CA CYS A 357 -24.00 -1.76 17.48
C CYS A 357 -25.05 -1.89 16.38
N LYS A 358 -25.37 -0.78 15.72
CA LYS A 358 -26.41 -0.73 14.68
C LYS A 358 -25.89 -1.02 13.28
N ASP A 359 -24.60 -0.79 13.05
CA ASP A 359 -23.94 -0.92 11.74
C ASP A 359 -22.44 -1.17 11.94
N ILE A 360 -21.71 -1.36 10.84
CA ILE A 360 -20.26 -1.59 10.83
C ILE A 360 -19.47 -0.42 11.42
N ASN A 361 -19.89 0.83 11.18
CA ASN A 361 -19.22 2.01 11.69
C ASN A 361 -19.32 2.07 13.23
N ALA A 362 -20.46 1.70 13.80
CA ALA A 362 -20.65 1.59 15.24
C ALA A 362 -19.82 0.43 15.84
N GLN A 363 -19.70 -0.69 15.13
CA GLN A 363 -18.84 -1.81 15.56
C GLN A 363 -17.37 -1.35 15.66
N VAL A 364 -16.81 -0.82 14.57
CA VAL A 364 -15.42 -0.34 14.53
C VAL A 364 -15.21 0.83 15.50
N GLY A 365 -16.16 1.77 15.56
CA GLY A 365 -16.12 2.89 16.50
C GLY A 365 -16.12 2.47 17.96
N THR A 366 -16.78 1.36 18.32
CA THR A 366 -16.72 0.78 19.66
C THR A 366 -15.32 0.22 19.95
N MET A 367 -14.72 -0.50 19.00
CA MET A 367 -13.38 -1.06 19.19
C MET A 367 -12.31 0.04 19.29
N LEU A 368 -12.45 1.12 18.50
CA LEU A 368 -11.55 2.28 18.50
C LEU A 368 -11.47 3.03 19.84
N GLN A 369 -12.44 2.83 20.73
CA GLN A 369 -12.40 3.40 22.09
C GLN A 369 -11.33 2.73 22.97
N TYR A 370 -10.91 1.51 22.62
CA TYR A 370 -9.99 0.70 23.40
C TYR A 370 -8.65 0.50 22.70
N ASP A 371 -8.63 0.40 21.37
CA ASP A 371 -7.42 0.18 20.57
C ASP A 371 -7.37 1.15 19.36
N LYS A 372 -6.19 1.70 19.07
CA LYS A 372 -5.97 2.57 17.89
C LYS A 372 -5.93 1.79 16.58
N GLN A 373 -5.62 0.50 16.64
CA GLN A 373 -5.64 -0.43 15.53
C GLN A 373 -6.50 -1.63 15.94
N PRO A 374 -7.83 -1.48 15.96
CA PRO A 374 -8.69 -2.59 16.34
C PRO A 374 -8.74 -3.65 15.23
N PRO A 375 -9.00 -4.92 15.56
CA PRO A 375 -9.10 -6.01 14.59
C PRO A 375 -10.43 -5.96 13.83
N ALA A 376 -10.68 -4.89 13.07
CA ALA A 376 -11.96 -4.67 12.39
C ALA A 376 -12.37 -5.79 11.43
N PHE A 377 -11.43 -6.62 10.98
CA PHE A 377 -11.68 -7.81 10.17
C PHE A 377 -12.59 -8.86 10.81
N ILE A 378 -12.77 -8.85 12.15
CA ILE A 378 -13.71 -9.74 12.84
C ILE A 378 -15.17 -9.24 12.81
N CYS A 379 -15.42 -8.01 12.35
CA CYS A 379 -16.77 -7.45 12.32
C CYS A 379 -17.64 -8.19 11.32
N TYR A 380 -18.96 -8.15 11.52
CA TYR A 380 -19.92 -8.66 10.55
C TYR A 380 -20.29 -7.53 9.59
N PHE A 381 -20.03 -7.72 8.29
CA PHE A 381 -20.13 -6.65 7.29
C PHE A 381 -21.42 -6.71 6.46
N ASN A 382 -21.99 -7.90 6.25
CA ASN A 382 -23.13 -8.22 5.38
C ASN A 382 -23.85 -7.03 4.71
N GLU A 383 -23.21 -6.53 3.64
CA GLU A 383 -23.78 -5.73 2.56
C GLU A 383 -23.56 -6.48 1.24
#